data_AF-A0A453ABK4-F1
#
_entry.id   AF-A0A453ABK4-F1
#
_cell.length_a   1.000
_cell.length_b   1.000
_cell.length_c   1.000
_cell.angle_alpha   90.00
_cell.angle_beta   90.00
_cell.angle_gamma   90.00
#
_symmetry.space_group_name_H-M   'P 1'
#
loop_
_entity.id
_entity.type
_entity.pdbx_description
1 polymer ?
#
loop_
_entity_poly.entity_id
_entity_poly.type
_entity_poly.pdbx_seq_one_letter_code
_entity_poly.pdbx_strand_id
1 'polypeptide(L)'
;TAFDGYYDVPEGMEQIVKYVNQRYKNTPLYVTENGYSQHSNDTMDKLINDVERVNYLHGYLTCLSSAVRKGANVRGYFVWSIIDNFEWTFGFTVRFGLYHVDYGTQKRTPKMSAKWYRDFLMGSRPTDQVQMLRADS
;
A
#
# COMPACT_ATOMS: atom_id res chain seq x y z
N THR A 1 -11.11 -2.74 -3.38
CA THR A 1 -10.19 -2.02 -4.29
C THR A 1 -11.02 -1.47 -5.45
N ALA A 2 -10.48 -0.62 -6.32
CA ALA A 2 -11.17 -0.08 -7.48
C ALA A 2 -11.21 -1.04 -8.68
N PHE A 3 -10.62 -2.23 -8.53
CA PHE A 3 -10.62 -3.30 -9.51
C PHE A 3 -11.52 -4.43 -9.04
N ASP A 4 -12.48 -4.81 -9.87
CA ASP A 4 -13.28 -6.00 -9.64
C ASP A 4 -12.39 -7.25 -9.69
N GLY A 5 -12.59 -8.16 -8.73
CA GLY A 5 -11.79 -9.39 -8.59
C GLY A 5 -10.45 -9.24 -7.86
N TYR A 6 -10.06 -8.03 -7.46
CA TYR A 6 -8.85 -7.80 -6.67
C TYR A 6 -9.19 -7.78 -5.18
N TYR A 7 -9.12 -8.94 -4.55
CA TYR A 7 -9.38 -9.12 -3.12
C TYR A 7 -8.19 -8.66 -2.26
N ASP A 8 -8.50 -8.02 -1.13
CA ASP A 8 -7.52 -7.65 -0.10
C ASP A 8 -7.25 -8.86 0.80
N VAL A 9 -6.08 -9.49 0.65
CA VAL A 9 -5.70 -10.72 1.36
C VAL A 9 -4.22 -10.63 1.81
N PRO A 10 -3.92 -9.90 2.90
CA PRO A 10 -2.55 -9.67 3.36
C PRO A 10 -1.75 -10.95 3.63
N GLU A 11 -2.40 -12.02 4.11
CA GLU A 11 -1.78 -13.32 4.37
C GLU A 11 -1.15 -13.93 3.11
N GLY A 12 -1.71 -13.61 1.94
CA GLY A 12 -1.17 -14.02 0.65
C GLY A 12 0.27 -13.53 0.44
N MET A 13 0.64 -12.36 0.97
CA MET A 13 2.01 -11.83 0.90
C MET A 13 3.00 -12.73 1.63
N GLU A 14 2.67 -13.19 2.85
CA GLU A 14 3.55 -14.11 3.56
C GLU A 14 3.68 -15.44 2.81
N GLN A 15 2.56 -15.97 2.30
CA GLN A 15 2.54 -17.24 1.58
C GLN A 15 3.39 -17.21 0.31
N ILE A 16 3.23 -16.18 -0.54
CA ILE A 16 3.99 -16.08 -1.79
C ILE A 16 5.48 -15.86 -1.54
N VAL A 17 5.85 -15.03 -0.54
CA VAL A 17 7.25 -14.80 -0.19
C VAL A 17 7.90 -16.08 0.35
N LYS A 18 7.20 -16.84 1.20
CA LYS A 18 7.69 -18.14 1.68
C LYS A 18 7.85 -19.13 0.54
N TYR A 19 6.89 -19.18 -0.38
CA TYR A 19 6.98 -20.04 -1.56
C TYR A 19 8.21 -19.71 -2.41
N VAL A 20 8.39 -18.44 -2.78
CA VAL A 20 9.55 -17.98 -3.57
C VAL A 20 10.86 -18.28 -2.84
N ASN A 21 10.92 -17.99 -1.54
CA ASN A 21 12.08 -18.30 -0.71
C ASN A 21 12.46 -19.79 -0.77
N GLN A 22 11.50 -20.70 -0.56
CA GLN A 22 11.75 -22.15 -0.59
C GLN A 22 12.09 -22.65 -2.00
N ARG A 23 11.32 -22.22 -3.01
CA ARG A 23 11.42 -22.70 -4.39
C ARG A 23 12.71 -22.27 -5.09
N TYR A 24 13.24 -21.11 -4.72
CA TYR A 24 14.42 -20.49 -5.33
C TYR A 24 15.58 -20.34 -4.35
N LYS A 25 15.69 -21.23 -3.35
CA LYS A 25 16.85 -21.36 -2.47
C LYS A 25 17.28 -20.06 -1.80
N ASN A 26 16.31 -19.31 -1.26
CA ASN A 26 16.53 -18.06 -0.52
C ASN A 26 17.28 -16.97 -1.29
N THR A 27 17.05 -16.90 -2.61
CA THR A 27 17.55 -15.82 -3.47
C THR A 27 17.04 -14.46 -2.97
N PRO A 28 17.86 -13.40 -2.96
CA PRO A 28 17.43 -12.05 -2.59
C PRO A 28 16.18 -11.61 -3.36
N LEU A 29 15.16 -11.16 -2.63
CA LEU A 29 13.87 -10.74 -3.17
C LEU A 29 13.62 -9.24 -2.92
N TYR A 30 13.07 -8.56 -3.92
CA TYR A 30 12.51 -7.22 -3.77
C TYR A 30 11.02 -7.28 -4.15
N VAL A 31 10.14 -6.75 -3.31
CA VAL A 31 8.75 -6.52 -3.68
C VAL A 31 8.71 -5.23 -4.46
N THR A 32 8.69 -5.31 -5.78
CA THR A 32 8.82 -4.16 -6.68
C THR A 32 7.55 -3.33 -6.77
N GLU A 33 6.39 -3.95 -6.55
CA GLU A 33 5.09 -3.28 -6.54
C GLU A 33 4.13 -3.95 -5.56
N ASN A 34 3.46 -3.14 -4.74
CA ASN A 34 2.32 -3.53 -3.93
C ASN A 34 1.54 -2.26 -3.55
N GLY A 35 0.20 -2.28 -3.64
CA GLY A 35 -0.58 -1.07 -3.45
C GLY A 35 -2.09 -1.25 -3.49
N TYR A 36 -2.79 -0.18 -3.13
CA TYR A 36 -4.25 -0.13 -3.06
C TYR A 36 -4.81 0.95 -3.98
N SER A 37 -5.75 0.57 -4.84
CA SER A 37 -6.45 1.45 -5.78
C SER A 37 -7.73 2.03 -5.19
N GLN A 38 -8.01 3.32 -5.45
CA GLN A 38 -9.29 3.99 -5.23
C GLN A 38 -9.92 4.42 -6.56
N HIS A 39 -11.23 4.61 -6.59
CA HIS A 39 -11.90 5.15 -7.77
C HIS A 39 -11.67 6.67 -7.86
N SER A 40 -11.43 7.18 -9.06
CA SER A 40 -11.16 8.61 -9.24
C SER A 40 -12.37 9.52 -9.01
N ASN A 41 -13.58 8.97 -9.00
CA ASN A 41 -14.84 9.67 -8.77
C ASN A 41 -15.24 9.73 -7.29
N ASP A 42 -14.43 9.18 -6.39
CA ASP A 42 -14.57 9.40 -4.95
C ASP A 42 -14.43 10.89 -4.61
N THR A 43 -15.03 11.31 -3.50
CA THR A 43 -14.92 12.70 -3.02
C THR A 43 -13.46 13.04 -2.70
N MET A 44 -13.08 14.32 -2.81
CA MET A 44 -11.73 14.76 -2.46
C MET A 44 -11.36 14.38 -1.02
N ASP A 45 -12.32 14.49 -0.09
CA ASP A 45 -12.12 14.09 1.30
C ASP A 45 -11.75 12.60 1.42
N LYS A 46 -12.47 11.70 0.73
CA LYS A 46 -12.18 10.26 0.70
C LYS A 46 -10.87 9.93 -0.03
N LEU A 47 -10.53 10.67 -1.07
CA LEU A 47 -9.26 10.51 -1.78
C LEU A 47 -8.04 10.91 -0.93
N ILE A 48 -8.19 11.91 -0.06
CA ILE A 48 -7.12 12.39 0.82
C ILE A 48 -7.07 11.60 2.13
N ASN A 49 -8.22 11.27 2.72
CA ASN A 49 -8.35 10.47 3.93
C ASN A 49 -8.49 8.97 3.59
N ASP A 50 -7.49 8.44 2.89
CA ASP A 50 -7.46 7.10 2.31
C ASP A 50 -7.14 5.99 3.32
N VAL A 51 -8.03 5.83 4.31
CA VAL A 51 -7.91 4.87 5.43
C VAL A 51 -7.74 3.43 4.92
N GLU A 52 -8.42 3.05 3.85
CA GLU A 52 -8.33 1.70 3.28
C GLU A 52 -6.93 1.41 2.73
N ARG A 53 -6.27 2.40 2.12
CA ARG A 53 -4.87 2.26 1.67
C ARG A 53 -3.93 2.10 2.85
N VAL A 54 -4.14 2.85 3.94
CA VAL A 54 -3.35 2.68 5.18
C VAL A 54 -3.51 1.27 5.73
N ASN A 55 -4.75 0.79 5.86
CA ASN A 55 -5.04 -0.55 6.37
C ASN A 55 -4.41 -1.64 5.50
N TYR A 56 -4.52 -1.52 4.17
CA TYR A 56 -3.90 -2.41 3.20
C TYR A 56 -2.38 -2.47 3.40
N LEU A 57 -1.69 -1.33 3.35
CA LEU A 57 -0.23 -1.27 3.47
C LEU A 57 0.23 -1.83 4.82
N HIS A 58 -0.45 -1.47 5.91
CA HIS A 58 -0.14 -1.98 7.24
C HIS A 58 -0.27 -3.51 7.31
N GLY A 59 -1.34 -4.09 6.76
CA GLY A 59 -1.54 -5.53 6.71
C GLY A 59 -0.45 -6.25 5.93
N TYR A 60 -0.22 -5.83 4.68
CA TYR A 60 0.77 -6.46 3.80
C TYR A 60 2.20 -6.34 4.34
N LEU A 61 2.58 -5.19 4.89
CA LEU A 61 3.90 -5.01 5.51
C LEU A 61 4.05 -5.83 6.79
N THR A 62 2.98 -6.02 7.55
CA THR A 62 2.99 -6.92 8.73
C THR A 62 3.28 -8.37 8.32
N CYS A 63 2.58 -8.86 7.30
CA CYS A 63 2.77 -10.21 6.76
C CYS A 63 4.15 -10.38 6.09
N LEU A 64 4.62 -9.38 5.36
CA LEU A 64 5.97 -9.37 4.79
C LEU A 64 7.04 -9.42 5.89
N SER A 65 6.88 -8.61 6.94
CA SER A 65 7.76 -8.59 8.10
C SER A 65 7.76 -9.94 8.84
N SER A 66 6.60 -10.62 8.92
CA SER A 66 6.50 -12.00 9.42
C SER A 66 7.32 -12.98 8.57
N ALA A 67 7.22 -12.91 7.24
CA ALA A 67 8.00 -13.75 6.33
C ALA A 67 9.52 -13.54 6.50
N VAL A 68 9.95 -12.28 6.63
CA VAL A 68 11.37 -11.93 6.88
C VAL A 68 11.84 -12.49 8.22
N ARG A 69 11.05 -12.34 9.29
CA ARG A 69 11.36 -12.95 10.60
C ARG A 69 11.45 -14.47 10.55
N LYS A 70 10.74 -15.12 9.61
CA LYS A 70 10.78 -16.56 9.36
C LYS A 70 11.89 -16.98 8.38
N GLY A 71 12.81 -16.07 8.03
CA GLY A 71 14.04 -16.38 7.30
C GLY A 71 14.01 -16.08 5.80
N ALA A 72 12.97 -15.43 5.27
CA ALA A 72 12.94 -15.00 3.87
C ALA A 72 13.91 -13.83 3.62
N ASN A 73 14.73 -13.94 2.57
CA ASN A 73 15.74 -12.94 2.17
C ASN A 73 15.13 -11.77 1.36
N VAL A 74 14.18 -11.04 1.95
CA VAL A 74 13.61 -9.83 1.35
C VAL A 74 14.49 -8.62 1.66
N ARG A 75 14.85 -7.86 0.62
CA ARG A 75 15.81 -6.74 0.67
C ARG A 75 15.19 -5.38 0.40
N GLY A 76 13.95 -5.33 -0.07
CA GLY A 76 13.24 -4.08 -0.27
C GLY A 76 11.77 -4.28 -0.61
N TYR A 77 11.04 -3.19 -0.43
CA TYR A 77 9.61 -3.09 -0.71
C TYR A 77 9.34 -1.72 -1.32
N PHE A 78 8.58 -1.72 -2.41
CA PHE A 78 8.22 -0.52 -3.15
C PHE A 78 6.70 -0.44 -3.25
N VAL A 79 6.15 0.62 -2.68
CA VAL A 79 4.73 0.93 -2.79
C VAL A 79 4.40 1.38 -4.20
N TRP A 80 3.40 0.75 -4.82
CA TRP A 80 2.76 1.26 -6.02
C TRP A 80 1.57 2.14 -5.60
N SER A 81 1.65 3.46 -5.73
CA SER A 81 2.73 4.24 -6.33
C SER A 81 2.99 5.53 -5.55
N ILE A 82 4.04 6.27 -5.93
CA ILE A 82 4.34 7.56 -5.28
C ILE A 82 3.23 8.57 -5.58
N ILE A 83 2.79 8.69 -6.83
CA ILE A 83 1.79 9.68 -7.27
C ILE A 83 0.64 9.00 -8.01
N ASP A 84 -0.55 9.59 -7.93
CA ASP A 84 -1.63 9.23 -8.85
C ASP A 84 -1.13 9.42 -10.29
N ASN A 85 -1.29 8.38 -11.11
CA ASN A 85 -0.73 8.31 -12.46
C ASN A 85 -1.77 7.78 -13.45
N PHE A 86 -1.34 7.57 -14.70
CA PHE A 86 -2.15 6.96 -15.75
C PHE A 86 -2.12 5.42 -15.60
N GLU A 87 -3.23 4.82 -15.19
CA GLU A 87 -3.37 3.39 -14.95
C GLU A 87 -3.78 2.65 -16.24
N TRP A 88 -2.86 2.62 -17.21
CA TRP A 88 -2.98 1.83 -18.44
C TRP A 88 -4.35 1.93 -19.13
N THR A 89 -5.06 0.81 -19.28
CA THR A 89 -6.39 0.76 -19.92
C THR A 89 -7.48 1.47 -19.14
N PHE A 90 -7.26 1.73 -17.85
CA PHE A 90 -8.16 2.49 -16.98
C PHE A 90 -7.87 3.99 -17.01
N GLY A 91 -6.78 4.41 -17.64
CA GLY A 91 -6.35 5.80 -17.71
C GLY A 91 -6.35 6.47 -16.34
N PHE A 92 -6.99 7.63 -16.20
CA PHE A 92 -7.02 8.37 -14.94
C PHE A 92 -8.20 8.04 -14.01
N THR A 93 -8.95 6.96 -14.32
CA THR A 93 -10.14 6.57 -13.54
C THR A 93 -9.83 5.83 -12.24
N VAL A 94 -8.58 5.43 -12.06
CA VAL A 94 -8.09 4.71 -10.89
C VAL A 94 -6.88 5.42 -10.30
N ARG A 95 -6.76 5.40 -8.97
CA ARG A 95 -5.73 6.12 -8.22
C ARG A 95 -5.02 5.20 -7.24
N PHE A 96 -3.73 4.98 -7.44
CA PHE A 96 -2.85 4.20 -6.54
C PHE A 96 -1.94 5.05 -5.65
N GLY A 97 -1.74 6.31 -6.00
CA GLY A 97 -0.67 7.12 -5.45
C GLY A 97 -0.81 7.39 -3.95
N LEU A 98 0.32 7.49 -3.25
CA LEU A 98 0.41 8.11 -1.94
C LEU A 98 0.10 9.62 -2.00
N TYR A 99 0.37 10.25 -3.14
CA TYR A 99 0.07 11.66 -3.39
C TYR A 99 -1.06 11.77 -4.41
N HIS A 100 -2.10 12.51 -4.06
CA HIS A 100 -3.12 12.93 -5.00
C HIS A 100 -2.51 13.90 -6.01
N VAL A 101 -2.84 13.73 -7.29
CA VAL A 101 -2.46 14.65 -8.37
C VAL A 101 -3.71 15.27 -8.97
N ASP A 102 -3.78 16.60 -8.92
CA ASP A 102 -4.68 17.38 -9.76
C ASP A 102 -4.06 17.46 -11.15
N TYR A 103 -4.68 16.81 -12.14
CA TYR A 103 -4.15 16.73 -13.49
C TYR A 103 -4.25 18.06 -14.26
N GLY A 104 -5.15 18.96 -13.89
CA GLY A 104 -5.29 20.27 -14.50
C GLY A 104 -4.22 21.25 -14.02
N THR A 105 -3.94 21.26 -12.71
CA THR A 105 -3.00 22.20 -12.09
C THR A 105 -1.62 21.61 -11.82
N GLN A 106 -1.46 20.29 -11.93
CA GLN A 106 -0.27 19.55 -11.55
C GLN A 106 0.08 19.68 -10.05
N LYS A 107 -0.86 20.12 -9.21
CA LYS A 107 -0.66 20.16 -7.76
C LYS A 107 -0.62 18.75 -7.18
N ARG A 108 0.35 18.50 -6.29
CA ARG A 108 0.48 17.24 -5.54
C ARG A 108 0.06 17.47 -4.10
N THR A 109 -0.86 16.67 -3.59
CA THR A 109 -1.35 16.74 -2.21
C THR A 109 -1.08 15.40 -1.52
N PRO A 110 -0.31 15.37 -0.41
CA PRO A 110 -0.08 14.12 0.32
C PRO A 110 -1.38 13.59 0.92
N LYS A 111 -1.67 12.31 0.70
CA LYS A 111 -2.80 11.62 1.32
C LYS A 111 -2.43 11.19 2.75
N MET A 112 -3.40 10.68 3.50
CA MET A 112 -3.18 10.10 4.83
C MET A 112 -2.15 8.97 4.77
N SER A 113 -2.23 8.11 3.75
CA SER A 113 -1.26 7.04 3.50
C SER A 113 0.16 7.53 3.29
N ALA A 114 0.39 8.69 2.65
CA ALA A 114 1.73 9.27 2.52
C ALA A 114 2.33 9.60 3.89
N LYS A 115 1.53 10.22 4.76
CA LYS A 115 1.95 10.57 6.13
C LYS A 115 2.21 9.31 6.95
N TRP A 116 1.29 8.34 6.89
CA TRP A 116 1.44 7.06 7.55
C TRP A 116 2.69 6.29 7.08
N TYR A 117 2.92 6.23 5.77
CA TYR A 117 4.06 5.50 5.20
C TYR A 117 5.39 6.16 5.59
N ARG A 118 5.46 7.50 5.62
CA ARG A 118 6.60 8.24 6.16
C ARG A 118 6.86 7.86 7.62
N ASP A 119 5.82 7.85 8.45
CA ASP A 119 5.95 7.55 9.89
C ASP A 119 6.38 6.10 10.12
N PHE A 120 5.84 5.16 9.34
CA PHE A 120 6.30 3.76 9.30
C PHE A 120 7.79 3.65 8.96
N LEU A 121 8.25 4.34 7.91
CA LEU A 121 9.67 4.32 7.51
C LEU A 121 10.60 4.93 8.57
N MET A 122 10.12 5.92 9.33
CA MET A 122 10.86 6.53 10.43
C MET A 122 10.86 5.68 11.71
N GLY A 123 10.15 4.54 11.72
CA GLY A 123 10.01 3.70 12.91
C GLY A 123 9.15 4.32 14.00
N SER A 124 8.37 5.36 13.68
CA SER A 124 7.40 5.93 14.59
C SER A 124 6.32 4.90 14.88
N ARG A 125 5.96 4.71 16.16
CA ARG A 125 4.74 3.96 16.49
C ARG A 125 3.55 4.71 15.87
N PRO A 126 2.57 4.02 15.26
CA PRO A 126 1.39 4.68 14.73
C PRO A 126 0.80 5.56 15.83
N THR A 127 0.71 6.87 15.60
CA THR A 127 0.03 7.79 16.51
C THR A 127 -1.41 7.32 16.70
N ASP A 128 -1.94 7.48 17.91
CA ASP A 128 -3.19 6.91 18.44
C ASP A 128 -4.43 7.06 17.53
N GLN A 129 -4.40 7.97 16.54
CA GLN A 129 -5.44 8.16 15.52
C GLN A 129 -5.75 6.89 14.69
N VAL A 130 -4.77 6.03 14.40
CA VAL A 130 -5.02 4.79 13.63
C VAL A 130 -5.61 3.68 14.51
N GLN A 131 -5.34 3.69 15.82
CA GLN A 131 -5.98 2.76 16.77
C GLN A 131 -7.44 3.13 17.05
N MET A 132 -7.78 4.43 17.08
CA MET A 132 -9.16 4.88 17.28
C MET A 132 -10.11 4.39 16.18
N LEU A 133 -9.68 4.40 14.92
CA LEU A 133 -10.52 3.96 13.78
C LEU A 133 -10.85 2.45 13.78
N ARG A 134 -10.15 1.64 14.59
CA ARG A 134 -10.46 0.20 14.78
C ARG A 134 -11.41 -0.07 15.95
N ALA A 135 -11.64 0.90 16.82
CA ALA A 135 -12.56 0.75 17.95
C ALA A 135 -14.03 1.05 17.56
N ASP A 136 -14.23 1.74 16.43
CA ASP A 136 -15.54 2.20 15.96
C ASP A 136 -16.06 1.44 14.71
N SER A 137 -15.47 0.28 14.38
CA SER A 137 -15.86 -0.59 13.25
C SER A 137 -16.27 -1.99 13.69
#